data_AF-A0A1D3JEL6-F1
#
_entry.id   AF-A0A1D3JEL6-F1
#
_cell.length_a   1.000
_cell.length_b   1.000
_cell.length_c   1.000
_cell.angle_alpha   90.00
_cell.angle_beta   90.00
_cell.angle_gamma   90.00
#
_symmetry.space_group_name_H-M   'P 1'
#
loop_
_entity.id
_entity.type
_entity.pdbx_description
1 polymer ?
#
loop_
_entity_poly.entity_id
_entity_poly.type
_entity_poly.pdbx_seq_one_letter_code
_entity_poly.pdbx_strand_id
1 'polypeptide(L)'
;MEELPYFDEDHRLTNLNNNFSTLEDLFLYKYYKKISEDGDIETDKLYCESIIQFKDEFSGVQIYDLCAKLRRNFKIISANNDDKLSEEDTCRYLKLWLNDEIIHYRFDNNTILSIKENWDNIKSESNFTHENCNDDFLNNGNDNFISRNKDAFQVIEIICEYLKLTNGDIKIPDMNEWNVIRNSLRNEYIFDNFSTYKKISEECSGENTTPSLCSIYNKCKSKYKERLIELENKINQENIAVEKQILNAEVAERSFLSKLREVGRIFGIDELMTSGSTTSITVIGLLVGIFLLLLILYKFTPFGSFLISRIRKMKRMLNKEDEEPDELFLYTCESESNNMDRSPYRMSYQSEGYF
;
A
#
# COMPACT_ATOMS: atom_id res chain seq x y z
N MET A 1 14.06 -21.90 21.20
CA MET A 1 12.61 -21.65 21.31
C MET A 1 12.48 -20.14 21.18
N GLU A 2 12.37 -19.65 19.95
CA GLU A 2 12.12 -18.22 19.73
C GLU A 2 10.68 -17.95 20.15
N GLU A 3 10.50 -17.06 21.11
CA GLU A 3 9.18 -16.57 21.49
C GLU A 3 8.55 -15.90 20.27
N LEU A 4 7.44 -16.48 19.79
CA LEU A 4 6.59 -15.83 18.79
C LEU A 4 6.09 -14.51 19.39
N PRO A 5 6.17 -13.37 18.68
CA PRO A 5 5.72 -12.09 19.22
C PRO A 5 4.26 -12.18 19.65
N TYR A 6 3.91 -11.48 20.72
CA TYR A 6 2.52 -11.21 21.09
C TYR A 6 1.97 -10.18 20.09
N PHE A 7 0.85 -10.46 19.43
CA PHE A 7 0.31 -9.61 18.35
C PHE A 7 -1.01 -8.99 18.79
N ASP A 8 -1.05 -7.67 18.89
CA ASP A 8 -2.18 -6.90 19.44
C ASP A 8 -2.94 -6.06 18.38
N GLU A 9 -2.46 -6.01 17.13
CA GLU A 9 -3.08 -5.20 16.06
C GLU A 9 -3.75 -6.07 14.98
N ASP A 10 -5.03 -5.79 14.74
CA ASP A 10 -5.85 -6.43 13.72
C ASP A 10 -5.50 -5.86 12.33
N HIS A 11 -4.89 -6.70 11.49
CA HIS A 11 -4.32 -6.34 10.19
C HIS A 11 -5.32 -6.45 9.03
N ARG A 12 -6.58 -6.82 9.29
CA ARG A 12 -7.59 -7.00 8.24
C ARG A 12 -7.85 -5.69 7.49
N LEU A 13 -8.23 -5.82 6.20
CA LEU A 13 -8.39 -4.67 5.29
C LEU A 13 -9.33 -3.59 5.85
N THR A 14 -10.35 -3.97 6.61
CA THR A 14 -11.30 -3.04 7.27
C THR A 14 -10.60 -2.01 8.16
N ASN A 15 -9.47 -2.35 8.78
CA ASN A 15 -8.74 -1.45 9.68
C ASN A 15 -7.74 -0.53 8.96
N LEU A 16 -7.37 -0.84 7.71
CA LEU A 16 -6.45 -0.02 6.91
C LEU A 16 -7.07 1.30 6.43
N ASN A 17 -8.39 1.36 6.33
CA ASN A 17 -9.12 2.55 5.88
C ASN A 17 -8.82 3.81 6.71
N ASN A 18 -8.60 3.65 8.02
CA ASN A 18 -8.27 4.77 8.91
C ASN A 18 -7.00 5.53 8.46
N ASN A 19 -6.12 4.87 7.70
CA ASN A 19 -4.88 5.44 7.18
C ASN A 19 -4.98 5.87 5.70
N PHE A 20 -5.94 5.32 4.94
CA PHE A 20 -6.06 5.51 3.49
C PHE A 20 -7.53 5.60 3.06
N SER A 21 -8.14 6.78 3.19
CA SER A 21 -9.58 6.97 2.97
C SER A 21 -10.06 6.63 1.55
N THR A 22 -9.18 6.74 0.53
CA THR A 22 -9.54 6.39 -0.85
C THR A 22 -9.68 4.90 -1.11
N LEU A 23 -9.35 4.04 -0.13
CA LEU A 23 -9.71 2.63 -0.20
C LEU A 23 -11.23 2.45 -0.17
N GLU A 24 -11.99 3.32 0.50
CA GLU A 24 -13.46 3.20 0.58
C GLU A 24 -14.15 3.28 -0.78
N ASP A 25 -13.51 3.90 -1.76
CA ASP A 25 -14.07 4.09 -3.09
C ASP A 25 -13.96 2.83 -3.97
N LEU A 26 -13.04 1.91 -3.63
CA LEU A 26 -12.79 0.69 -4.37
C LEU A 26 -13.92 -0.32 -4.23
N PHE A 27 -14.32 -0.94 -5.35
CA PHE A 27 -15.25 -2.07 -5.34
C PHE A 27 -14.73 -3.20 -4.43
N LEU A 28 -13.44 -3.50 -4.53
CA LEU A 28 -12.74 -4.45 -3.65
C LEU A 28 -13.02 -4.18 -2.16
N TYR A 29 -12.82 -2.95 -1.70
CA TYR A 29 -13.00 -2.60 -0.28
C TYR A 29 -14.47 -2.64 0.12
N LYS A 30 -15.37 -2.05 -0.69
CA LYS A 30 -16.82 -2.06 -0.44
C LYS A 30 -17.32 -3.50 -0.30
N TYR A 31 -16.87 -4.38 -1.17
CA TYR A 31 -17.24 -5.80 -1.15
C TYR A 31 -16.68 -6.52 0.06
N TYR A 32 -15.38 -6.38 0.30
CA TYR A 32 -14.70 -6.96 1.46
C TYR A 32 -15.39 -6.54 2.77
N LYS A 33 -15.66 -5.25 2.93
CA LYS A 33 -16.33 -4.69 4.12
C LYS A 33 -17.69 -5.35 4.33
N LYS A 34 -18.51 -5.43 3.28
CA LYS A 34 -19.83 -6.06 3.33
C LYS A 34 -19.78 -7.53 3.80
N ILE A 35 -18.85 -8.32 3.26
CA ILE A 35 -18.71 -9.74 3.67
C ILE A 35 -17.97 -9.92 5.01
N SER A 36 -17.42 -8.84 5.57
CA SER A 36 -16.76 -8.82 6.88
C SER A 36 -17.66 -8.34 8.01
N GLU A 37 -18.82 -7.75 7.72
CA GLU A 37 -19.76 -7.28 8.74
C GLU A 37 -20.18 -8.44 9.65
N ASP A 38 -20.23 -8.18 10.96
CA ASP A 38 -20.75 -9.15 11.92
C ASP A 38 -22.27 -9.30 11.72
N GLY A 39 -22.72 -10.54 11.63
CA GLY A 39 -24.12 -10.88 11.46
C GLY A 39 -24.46 -12.11 12.29
N ASP A 40 -25.74 -12.45 12.37
CA ASP A 40 -26.14 -13.71 13.00
C ASP A 40 -25.59 -14.89 12.19
N ILE A 41 -24.75 -15.69 12.84
CA ILE A 41 -24.12 -16.88 12.28
C ILE A 41 -24.46 -18.14 13.09
N GLU A 42 -25.36 -18.07 14.08
CA GLU A 42 -25.58 -19.18 15.02
C GLU A 42 -26.10 -20.43 14.31
N THR A 43 -27.04 -20.25 13.38
CA THR A 43 -27.58 -21.35 12.58
C THR A 43 -26.53 -21.94 11.64
N ASP A 44 -25.71 -21.09 11.02
CA ASP A 44 -24.62 -21.53 10.13
C ASP A 44 -23.50 -22.23 10.93
N LYS A 45 -23.28 -21.83 12.19
CA LYS A 45 -22.32 -22.45 13.10
C LYS A 45 -22.72 -23.87 13.48
N LEU A 46 -23.99 -24.08 13.86
CA LEU A 46 -24.53 -25.43 14.13
C LEU A 46 -24.40 -26.35 12.91
N TYR A 47 -24.62 -25.81 11.70
CA TYR A 47 -24.40 -26.56 10.48
C TYR A 47 -22.91 -26.92 10.30
N CYS A 48 -22.01 -25.96 10.49
CA CYS A 48 -20.57 -26.18 10.40
C CYS A 48 -20.05 -27.23 11.40
N GLU A 49 -20.57 -27.23 12.63
CA GLU A 49 -20.28 -28.25 13.65
C GLU A 49 -20.70 -29.67 13.20
N SER A 50 -21.75 -29.77 12.39
CA SER A 50 -22.24 -31.05 11.87
C SER A 50 -21.37 -31.64 10.75
N ILE A 51 -20.66 -30.79 9.99
CA ILE A 51 -19.85 -31.20 8.83
C ILE A 51 -18.34 -31.20 9.11
N ILE A 52 -17.86 -30.44 10.10
CA ILE A 52 -16.45 -30.36 10.48
C ILE A 52 -16.29 -30.90 11.90
N GLN A 53 -15.61 -32.05 12.04
CA GLN A 53 -15.29 -32.62 13.35
C GLN A 53 -13.85 -32.29 13.74
N PHE A 54 -13.69 -31.45 14.76
CA PHE A 54 -12.38 -31.10 15.32
C PHE A 54 -12.16 -31.74 16.68
N LYS A 55 -10.95 -32.23 16.95
CA LYS A 55 -10.60 -32.89 18.21
C LYS A 55 -10.16 -31.92 19.31
N ASP A 56 -9.77 -30.70 18.92
CA ASP A 56 -9.33 -29.63 19.84
C ASP A 56 -10.48 -28.64 20.03
N GLU A 57 -10.84 -28.40 21.29
CA GLU A 57 -12.00 -27.60 21.68
C GLU A 57 -11.79 -26.09 21.43
N PHE A 58 -10.55 -25.59 21.52
CA PHE A 58 -10.25 -24.16 21.31
C PHE A 58 -10.14 -23.81 19.83
N SER A 59 -9.41 -24.61 19.06
CA SER A 59 -9.35 -24.47 17.61
C SER A 59 -10.72 -24.70 16.95
N GLY A 60 -11.55 -25.55 17.57
CA GLY A 60 -12.94 -25.82 17.17
C GLY A 60 -13.80 -24.56 17.10
N VAL A 61 -13.80 -23.71 18.14
CA VAL A 61 -14.67 -22.52 18.16
C VAL A 61 -14.36 -21.56 17.01
N GLN A 62 -13.07 -21.29 16.75
CA GLN A 62 -12.64 -20.36 15.72
C GLN A 62 -12.87 -20.89 14.29
N ILE A 63 -12.66 -22.21 14.07
CA ILE A 63 -12.95 -22.80 12.76
C ILE A 63 -14.45 -22.82 12.46
N TYR A 64 -15.30 -23.06 13.46
CA TYR A 64 -16.75 -23.01 13.29
C TYR A 64 -17.23 -21.60 12.95
N ASP A 65 -16.65 -20.58 13.59
CA ASP A 65 -16.95 -19.18 13.26
C ASP A 65 -16.49 -18.82 11.84
N LEU A 66 -15.28 -19.24 11.42
CA LEU A 66 -14.80 -19.02 10.05
C LEU A 66 -15.73 -19.71 9.03
N CYS A 67 -16.07 -20.99 9.28
CA CYS A 67 -16.95 -21.76 8.42
C CYS A 67 -18.34 -21.11 8.31
N ALA A 68 -18.91 -20.67 9.42
CA ALA A 68 -20.22 -20.05 9.45
C ALA A 68 -20.23 -18.71 8.71
N LYS A 69 -19.20 -17.88 8.90
CA LYS A 69 -19.00 -16.65 8.14
C LYS A 69 -18.83 -16.94 6.64
N LEU A 70 -18.05 -17.94 6.26
CA LEU A 70 -17.87 -18.33 4.86
C LEU A 70 -19.19 -18.80 4.22
N ARG A 71 -19.96 -19.64 4.92
CA ARG A 71 -21.30 -20.09 4.49
C ARG A 71 -22.25 -18.91 4.29
N ARG A 72 -22.32 -18.01 5.25
CA ARG A 72 -23.08 -16.75 5.16
C ARG A 72 -22.62 -15.92 3.96
N ASN A 73 -21.31 -15.78 3.79
CA ASN A 73 -20.73 -15.00 2.70
C ASN A 73 -21.13 -15.58 1.34
N PHE A 74 -21.14 -16.90 1.14
CA PHE A 74 -21.69 -17.48 -0.09
C PHE A 74 -23.14 -17.05 -0.35
N LYS A 75 -24.00 -17.01 0.67
CA LYS A 75 -25.39 -16.53 0.55
C LYS A 75 -25.44 -15.04 0.19
N ILE A 76 -24.66 -14.19 0.85
CA ILE A 76 -24.58 -12.75 0.58
C ILE A 76 -24.15 -12.50 -0.87
N ILE A 77 -23.11 -13.20 -1.31
CA ILE A 77 -22.58 -13.09 -2.67
C ILE A 77 -23.63 -13.52 -3.68
N SER A 78 -24.27 -14.67 -3.45
CA SER A 78 -25.30 -15.20 -4.36
C SER A 78 -26.56 -14.33 -4.46
N ALA A 79 -26.87 -13.56 -3.41
CA ALA A 79 -28.02 -12.66 -3.39
C ALA A 79 -27.73 -11.32 -4.09
N ASN A 80 -26.45 -10.96 -4.23
CA ASN A 80 -26.04 -9.72 -4.86
C ASN A 80 -25.81 -9.93 -6.36
N ASN A 81 -26.80 -9.56 -7.16
CA ASN A 81 -26.63 -9.36 -8.59
C ASN A 81 -26.03 -7.95 -8.84
N ASP A 82 -24.85 -7.67 -8.28
CA ASP A 82 -24.14 -6.45 -8.67
C ASP A 82 -23.60 -6.68 -10.08
N ASP A 83 -24.39 -6.29 -11.10
CA ASP A 83 -24.08 -6.44 -12.52
C ASP A 83 -22.72 -5.83 -12.93
N LYS A 84 -22.07 -5.08 -12.03
CA LYS A 84 -20.74 -4.49 -12.21
C LYS A 84 -19.58 -5.42 -11.87
N LEU A 85 -19.79 -6.45 -11.04
CA LEU A 85 -18.73 -7.34 -10.59
C LEU A 85 -18.68 -8.61 -11.45
N SER A 86 -17.51 -8.90 -12.00
CA SER A 86 -17.29 -10.18 -12.66
C SER A 86 -17.22 -11.31 -11.64
N GLU A 87 -17.48 -12.53 -12.10
CA GLU A 87 -17.23 -13.75 -11.33
C GLU A 87 -15.79 -13.82 -10.82
N GLU A 88 -14.83 -13.44 -11.66
CA GLU A 88 -13.41 -13.41 -11.30
C GLU A 88 -13.14 -12.45 -10.12
N ASP A 89 -13.74 -11.26 -10.13
CA ASP A 89 -13.57 -10.29 -9.04
C ASP A 89 -14.23 -10.75 -7.75
N THR A 90 -15.43 -11.33 -7.88
CA THR A 90 -16.16 -11.90 -6.74
C THR A 90 -15.34 -12.97 -6.03
N CYS A 91 -14.80 -13.95 -6.77
CA CYS A 91 -13.90 -14.94 -6.19
C CYS A 91 -12.67 -14.26 -5.56
N ARG A 92 -12.06 -13.30 -6.26
CA ARG A 92 -10.83 -12.65 -5.81
C ARG A 92 -11.02 -11.93 -4.47
N TYR A 93 -12.11 -11.19 -4.31
CA TYR A 93 -12.42 -10.49 -3.06
C TYR A 93 -12.79 -11.43 -1.92
N LEU A 94 -13.53 -12.52 -2.21
CA LEU A 94 -13.79 -13.57 -1.22
C LEU A 94 -12.50 -14.24 -0.75
N LYS A 95 -11.57 -14.54 -1.67
CA LYS A 95 -10.26 -15.14 -1.37
C LYS A 95 -9.39 -14.21 -0.54
N LEU A 96 -9.40 -12.90 -0.82
CA LEU A 96 -8.73 -11.90 0.02
C LEU A 96 -9.26 -11.93 1.46
N TRP A 97 -10.59 -11.91 1.63
CA TRP A 97 -11.22 -12.00 2.95
C TRP A 97 -10.87 -13.29 3.69
N LEU A 98 -10.94 -14.43 3.01
CA LEU A 98 -10.64 -15.72 3.61
C LEU A 98 -9.16 -15.81 4.06
N ASN A 99 -8.24 -15.32 3.24
CA ASN A 99 -6.82 -15.27 3.59
C ASN A 99 -6.55 -14.37 4.80
N ASP A 100 -7.19 -13.20 4.86
CA ASP A 100 -7.09 -12.29 6.00
C ASP A 100 -7.57 -12.95 7.31
N GLU A 101 -8.71 -13.67 7.30
CA GLU A 101 -9.16 -14.40 8.49
C GLU A 101 -8.20 -15.55 8.85
N ILE A 102 -7.66 -16.27 7.86
CA ILE A 102 -6.66 -17.34 8.09
C ILE A 102 -5.41 -16.79 8.79
N ILE A 103 -4.90 -15.62 8.35
CA ILE A 103 -3.72 -14.99 8.94
C ILE A 103 -4.05 -14.44 10.33
N HIS A 104 -5.25 -13.86 10.51
CA HIS A 104 -5.72 -13.30 11.79
C HIS A 104 -5.76 -14.36 12.89
N TYR A 105 -6.45 -15.48 12.65
CA TYR A 105 -6.55 -16.55 13.62
C TYR A 105 -5.37 -17.53 13.60
N ARG A 106 -4.45 -17.40 12.64
CA ARG A 106 -3.28 -18.28 12.47
C ARG A 106 -3.63 -19.74 12.29
N PHE A 107 -4.68 -20.01 11.53
CA PHE A 107 -5.15 -21.37 11.32
C PHE A 107 -4.02 -22.24 10.75
N ASP A 108 -3.81 -23.40 11.36
CA ASP A 108 -2.84 -24.35 10.86
C ASP A 108 -3.36 -25.09 9.61
N ASN A 109 -2.50 -25.89 9.01
CA ASN A 109 -2.83 -26.64 7.81
C ASN A 109 -4.01 -27.60 8.01
N ASN A 110 -4.12 -28.27 9.16
CA ASN A 110 -5.21 -29.22 9.37
C ASN A 110 -6.57 -28.51 9.49
N THR A 111 -6.56 -27.35 10.14
CA THR A 111 -7.73 -26.47 10.29
C THR A 111 -8.20 -25.98 8.93
N ILE A 112 -7.28 -25.50 8.09
CA ILE A 112 -7.62 -25.01 6.75
C ILE A 112 -8.03 -26.15 5.82
N LEU A 113 -7.38 -27.32 5.90
CA LEU A 113 -7.76 -28.51 5.13
C LEU A 113 -9.21 -28.93 5.41
N SER A 114 -9.67 -28.80 6.66
CA SER A 114 -11.06 -29.11 7.01
C SER A 114 -12.08 -28.21 6.30
N ILE A 115 -11.73 -26.93 6.10
CA ILE A 115 -12.54 -26.00 5.29
C ILE A 115 -12.48 -26.37 3.81
N LYS A 116 -11.29 -26.72 3.29
CA LYS A 116 -11.09 -27.14 1.89
C LYS A 116 -11.93 -28.37 1.52
N GLU A 117 -11.84 -29.41 2.33
CA GLU A 117 -12.54 -30.68 2.09
C GLU A 117 -14.07 -30.53 2.18
N ASN A 118 -14.56 -29.53 2.92
CA ASN A 118 -15.97 -29.25 3.08
C ASN A 118 -16.49 -28.09 2.23
N TRP A 119 -15.69 -27.57 1.28
CA TRP A 119 -16.04 -26.36 0.52
C TRP A 119 -17.44 -26.42 -0.11
N ASP A 120 -17.78 -27.54 -0.77
CA ASP A 120 -19.08 -27.72 -1.43
C ASP A 120 -20.24 -27.84 -0.42
N ASN A 121 -20.00 -28.46 0.74
CA ASN A 121 -20.97 -28.51 1.83
C ASN A 121 -21.20 -27.12 2.44
N ILE A 122 -20.13 -26.34 2.65
CA ILE A 122 -20.20 -24.97 3.18
C ILE A 122 -20.98 -24.08 2.21
N LYS A 123 -20.72 -24.23 0.92
CA LYS A 123 -21.42 -23.53 -0.18
C LYS A 123 -22.86 -24.00 -0.39
N SER A 124 -23.25 -25.17 0.14
CA SER A 124 -24.61 -25.70 -0.03
C SER A 124 -25.68 -24.69 0.38
N GLU A 125 -26.87 -24.76 -0.24
CA GLU A 125 -27.99 -23.82 -0.02
C GLU A 125 -27.74 -22.38 -0.47
N SER A 126 -26.53 -22.04 -0.91
CA SER A 126 -26.30 -20.80 -1.66
C SER A 126 -26.56 -21.03 -3.16
N ASN A 127 -27.02 -20.00 -3.87
CA ASN A 127 -27.07 -19.98 -5.33
C ASN A 127 -25.69 -19.60 -5.93
N PHE A 128 -24.60 -19.90 -5.24
CA PHE A 128 -23.27 -19.48 -5.67
C PHE A 128 -22.88 -20.33 -6.88
N THR A 129 -22.89 -19.75 -8.07
CA THR A 129 -22.60 -20.50 -9.30
C THR A 129 -21.15 -20.37 -9.75
N HIS A 130 -20.33 -19.56 -9.06
CA HIS A 130 -18.96 -19.31 -9.50
C HIS A 130 -18.10 -20.56 -9.39
N GLU A 131 -17.55 -20.99 -10.53
CA GLU A 131 -16.69 -22.15 -10.65
C GLU A 131 -15.25 -21.74 -10.29
N ASN A 132 -14.56 -22.58 -9.51
CA ASN A 132 -13.13 -22.41 -9.17
C ASN A 132 -12.76 -21.27 -8.21
N CYS A 133 -13.63 -20.85 -7.28
CA CYS A 133 -13.23 -19.94 -6.19
C CYS A 133 -12.50 -20.63 -5.01
N ASN A 134 -12.18 -21.93 -5.11
CA ASN A 134 -11.61 -22.74 -4.03
C ASN A 134 -10.06 -22.89 -4.11
N ASP A 135 -9.40 -22.00 -4.84
CA ASP A 135 -7.96 -21.95 -5.05
C ASP A 135 -7.33 -20.72 -4.37
N ASP A 136 -6.00 -20.58 -4.48
CA ASP A 136 -5.24 -19.38 -4.05
C ASP A 136 -5.44 -18.87 -2.61
N PHE A 137 -5.91 -19.70 -1.68
CA PHE A 137 -5.87 -19.39 -0.26
C PHE A 137 -4.81 -20.19 0.47
N LEU A 138 -4.33 -19.64 1.59
CA LEU A 138 -3.23 -20.18 2.37
C LEU A 138 -3.51 -21.61 2.81
N ASN A 139 -2.45 -22.43 2.84
CA ASN A 139 -2.48 -23.73 3.49
C ASN A 139 -2.04 -23.64 4.95
N ASN A 140 -1.55 -22.49 5.40
CA ASN A 140 -1.11 -22.28 6.77
C ASN A 140 -1.07 -20.77 7.07
N GLY A 141 -1.79 -20.34 8.10
CA GLY A 141 -1.75 -18.96 8.59
C GLY A 141 -0.42 -18.59 9.27
N ASN A 142 0.43 -19.57 9.58
CA ASN A 142 1.77 -19.38 10.13
C ASN A 142 2.88 -19.49 9.08
N ASP A 143 2.58 -19.23 7.82
CA ASP A 143 3.62 -19.14 6.80
C ASP A 143 4.71 -18.10 7.20
N ASN A 144 5.99 -18.44 7.01
CA ASN A 144 7.10 -17.62 7.48
C ASN A 144 7.20 -16.27 6.76
N PHE A 145 6.89 -16.23 5.46
CA PHE A 145 6.89 -14.98 4.71
C PHE A 145 5.66 -14.15 5.09
N ILE A 146 4.49 -14.77 5.16
CA ILE A 146 3.23 -14.08 5.49
C ILE A 146 3.22 -13.55 6.92
N SER A 147 3.72 -14.31 7.89
CA SER A 147 3.80 -13.86 9.29
C SER A 147 4.65 -12.59 9.47
N ARG A 148 5.64 -12.37 8.58
CA ARG A 148 6.47 -11.17 8.53
C ARG A 148 5.89 -10.05 7.65
N ASN A 149 4.96 -10.37 6.76
CA ASN A 149 4.34 -9.45 5.80
C ASN A 149 2.82 -9.72 5.77
N LYS A 150 2.12 -9.43 6.86
CA LYS A 150 0.71 -9.83 7.06
C LYS A 150 -0.26 -9.16 6.09
N ASP A 151 0.13 -7.99 5.59
CA ASP A 151 -0.56 -7.19 4.58
C ASP A 151 -0.26 -7.65 3.14
N ALA A 152 0.55 -8.69 2.93
CA ALA A 152 1.02 -9.08 1.59
C ALA A 152 -0.13 -9.32 0.60
N PHE A 153 -1.20 -10.02 1.01
CA PHE A 153 -2.36 -10.25 0.16
C PHE A 153 -3.06 -8.93 -0.18
N GLN A 154 -3.27 -8.04 0.79
CA GLN A 154 -3.90 -6.74 0.59
C GLN A 154 -3.08 -5.85 -0.34
N VAL A 155 -1.76 -5.81 -0.18
CA VAL A 155 -0.85 -5.05 -1.04
C VAL A 155 -0.97 -5.51 -2.49
N ILE A 156 -0.89 -6.81 -2.75
CA ILE A 156 -1.03 -7.34 -4.12
C ILE A 156 -2.42 -7.06 -4.67
N GLU A 157 -3.47 -7.36 -3.92
CA GLU A 157 -4.85 -7.20 -4.38
C GLU A 157 -5.21 -5.74 -4.70
N ILE A 158 -4.78 -4.78 -3.87
CA ILE A 158 -4.99 -3.35 -4.14
C ILE A 158 -4.17 -2.87 -5.34
N ILE A 159 -2.94 -3.36 -5.53
CA ILE A 159 -2.17 -3.06 -6.74
C ILE A 159 -2.88 -3.62 -7.97
N CYS A 160 -3.41 -4.84 -7.90
CA CYS A 160 -4.16 -5.44 -9.00
C CYS A 160 -5.45 -4.67 -9.31
N GLU A 161 -6.15 -4.18 -8.28
CA GLU A 161 -7.32 -3.32 -8.46
C GLU A 161 -6.94 -1.99 -9.12
N TYR A 162 -5.83 -1.35 -8.73
CA TYR A 162 -5.30 -0.16 -9.38
C TYR A 162 -4.93 -0.39 -10.84
N LEU A 163 -4.30 -1.53 -11.17
CA LEU A 163 -3.92 -1.87 -12.54
C LEU A 163 -5.16 -2.10 -13.39
N LYS A 164 -6.15 -2.81 -12.86
CA LYS A 164 -7.45 -3.02 -13.50
C LYS A 164 -8.15 -1.69 -13.80
N LEU A 165 -8.16 -0.76 -12.83
CA LEU A 165 -8.67 0.60 -13.01
C LEU A 165 -7.93 1.36 -14.11
N THR A 166 -6.60 1.25 -14.14
CA THR A 166 -5.74 1.94 -15.11
C THR A 166 -5.84 1.33 -16.52
N ASN A 167 -6.13 0.04 -16.61
CA ASN A 167 -6.31 -0.66 -17.87
C ASN A 167 -7.66 -0.33 -18.55
N GLY A 168 -8.61 0.22 -17.81
CA GLY A 168 -9.96 0.52 -18.30
C GLY A 168 -10.91 -0.67 -18.24
N ASP A 169 -10.55 -1.72 -17.49
CA ASP A 169 -11.40 -2.91 -17.30
C ASP A 169 -12.65 -2.60 -16.46
N ILE A 170 -12.60 -1.54 -15.64
CA ILE A 170 -13.72 -1.03 -14.86
C ILE A 170 -14.22 0.24 -15.55
N LYS A 171 -15.48 0.21 -16.01
CA LYS A 171 -16.16 1.39 -16.52
C LYS A 171 -16.70 2.21 -15.36
N ILE A 172 -15.98 3.28 -14.99
CA ILE A 172 -16.49 4.30 -14.07
C ILE A 172 -17.23 5.37 -14.88
N PRO A 173 -18.42 5.84 -14.46
CA PRO A 173 -19.21 6.81 -15.24
C PRO A 173 -18.57 8.20 -15.38
N ASP A 174 -17.71 8.59 -14.43
CA ASP A 174 -17.05 9.90 -14.38
C ASP A 174 -15.52 9.77 -14.45
N MET A 175 -14.93 10.35 -15.49
CA MET A 175 -13.49 10.33 -15.75
C MET A 175 -12.69 11.15 -14.72
N ASN A 176 -13.27 12.21 -14.16
CA ASN A 176 -12.60 13.05 -13.17
C ASN A 176 -12.52 12.33 -11.81
N GLU A 177 -13.60 11.68 -11.39
CA GLU A 177 -13.63 10.86 -10.18
C GLU A 177 -12.62 9.71 -10.26
N TRP A 178 -12.53 9.04 -11.42
CA TRP A 178 -11.55 7.99 -11.69
C TRP A 178 -10.09 8.46 -11.55
N ASN A 179 -9.76 9.64 -12.11
CA ASN A 179 -8.42 10.21 -12.01
C ASN A 179 -8.00 10.44 -10.55
N VAL A 180 -8.91 11.00 -9.75
CA VAL A 180 -8.66 11.28 -8.33
C VAL A 180 -8.39 9.99 -7.55
N ILE A 181 -9.24 8.96 -7.71
CA ILE A 181 -9.08 7.68 -7.02
C ILE A 181 -7.75 7.01 -7.41
N ARG A 182 -7.47 6.91 -8.72
CA ARG A 182 -6.24 6.30 -9.26
C ARG A 182 -4.99 7.00 -8.72
N ASN A 183 -4.96 8.32 -8.76
CA ASN A 183 -3.83 9.09 -8.27
C ASN A 183 -3.64 8.97 -6.76
N SER A 184 -4.73 8.96 -5.99
CA SER A 184 -4.66 8.77 -4.54
C SER A 184 -4.11 7.39 -4.18
N LEU A 185 -4.63 6.33 -4.81
CA LEU A 185 -4.16 4.96 -4.57
C LEU A 185 -2.67 4.81 -4.89
N ARG A 186 -2.22 5.33 -6.05
CA ARG A 186 -0.81 5.34 -6.42
C ARG A 186 0.04 6.06 -5.38
N ASN A 187 -0.32 7.32 -5.11
CA ASN A 187 0.54 8.24 -4.37
C ASN A 187 0.55 7.96 -2.88
N GLU A 188 -0.52 7.41 -2.32
CA GLU A 188 -0.67 7.17 -0.88
C GLU A 188 -0.42 5.69 -0.57
N TYR A 189 -1.31 4.80 -1.00
CA TYR A 189 -1.23 3.39 -0.61
C TYR A 189 -0.09 2.65 -1.28
N ILE A 190 -0.02 2.67 -2.62
CA ILE A 190 0.94 1.85 -3.38
C ILE A 190 2.35 2.36 -3.15
N PHE A 191 2.56 3.68 -3.19
CA PHE A 191 3.87 4.27 -2.93
C PHE A 191 4.42 3.87 -1.55
N ASP A 192 3.59 3.98 -0.49
CA ASP A 192 4.02 3.67 0.87
C ASP A 192 4.27 2.15 1.06
N ASN A 193 3.54 1.29 0.34
CA ASN A 193 3.66 -0.17 0.39
C ASN A 193 4.54 -0.78 -0.72
N PHE A 194 5.23 0.03 -1.52
CA PHE A 194 5.98 -0.47 -2.68
C PHE A 194 7.16 -1.36 -2.28
N SER A 195 7.73 -1.14 -1.09
CA SER A 195 8.78 -2.01 -0.55
C SER A 195 8.27 -3.42 -0.23
N THR A 196 7.06 -3.54 0.30
CA THR A 196 6.37 -4.82 0.54
C THR A 196 6.08 -5.50 -0.79
N TYR A 197 5.56 -4.76 -1.78
CA TYR A 197 5.39 -5.27 -3.15
C TYR A 197 6.68 -5.86 -3.74
N LYS A 198 7.81 -5.16 -3.62
CA LYS A 198 9.11 -5.65 -4.12
C LYS A 198 9.52 -6.98 -3.46
N LYS A 199 9.38 -7.10 -2.14
CA LYS A 199 9.66 -8.36 -1.42
C LYS A 199 8.81 -9.51 -1.95
N ILE A 200 7.53 -9.28 -2.22
CA ILE A 200 6.63 -10.29 -2.78
C ILE A 200 7.06 -10.68 -4.20
N SER A 201 7.40 -9.70 -5.04
CA SER A 201 7.92 -9.95 -6.39
C SER A 201 9.19 -10.79 -6.37
N GLU A 202 10.10 -10.52 -5.42
CA GLU A 202 11.34 -11.28 -5.24
C GLU A 202 11.06 -12.71 -4.75
N GLU A 203 10.23 -12.85 -3.71
CA GLU A 203 9.81 -14.16 -3.17
C GLU A 203 9.19 -15.04 -4.26
N CYS A 204 8.25 -14.47 -5.03
CA CYS A 204 7.55 -15.20 -6.09
C CYS A 204 8.37 -15.43 -7.37
N SER A 205 9.58 -14.86 -7.44
CA SER A 205 10.55 -15.17 -8.49
C SER A 205 11.54 -16.27 -8.07
N GLY A 206 11.58 -16.64 -6.78
CA GLY A 206 12.44 -17.67 -6.21
C GLY A 206 11.81 -19.07 -6.17
N GLU A 207 12.57 -20.05 -5.67
CA GLU A 207 12.12 -21.45 -5.48
C GLU A 207 11.39 -21.68 -4.13
N ASN A 208 11.48 -20.75 -3.18
CA ASN A 208 10.79 -20.81 -1.90
C ASN A 208 9.42 -20.14 -2.08
N THR A 209 8.31 -20.89 -2.02
CA THR A 209 7.02 -20.31 -2.44
C THR A 209 5.94 -20.42 -1.38
N THR A 210 5.36 -19.26 -1.04
CA THR A 210 3.98 -19.09 -0.62
C THR A 210 3.07 -19.27 -1.85
N PRO A 211 2.62 -20.49 -2.20
CA PRO A 211 2.12 -20.76 -3.54
C PRO A 211 0.84 -19.97 -3.83
N SER A 212 0.00 -19.79 -2.81
CA SER A 212 -1.25 -19.03 -2.89
C SER A 212 -1.02 -17.55 -3.21
N LEU A 213 -0.14 -16.87 -2.46
CA LEU A 213 0.21 -15.47 -2.72
C LEU A 213 0.85 -15.29 -4.10
N CYS A 214 1.77 -16.20 -4.46
CA CYS A 214 2.47 -16.12 -5.74
C CYS A 214 1.57 -16.43 -6.93
N SER A 215 0.56 -17.29 -6.77
CA SER A 215 -0.46 -17.52 -7.79
C SER A 215 -1.22 -16.22 -8.09
N ILE A 216 -1.69 -15.51 -7.05
CA ILE A 216 -2.39 -14.22 -7.18
C ILE A 216 -1.49 -13.19 -7.86
N TYR A 217 -0.26 -13.02 -7.36
CA TYR A 217 0.72 -12.09 -7.94
C TYR A 217 0.98 -12.39 -9.42
N ASN A 218 1.26 -13.65 -9.76
CA ASN A 218 1.60 -14.04 -11.13
C ASN A 218 0.41 -13.89 -12.08
N LYS A 219 -0.81 -14.21 -11.64
CA LYS A 219 -2.03 -13.99 -12.43
C LYS A 219 -2.22 -12.51 -12.75
N CYS A 220 -2.09 -11.66 -11.74
CA CYS A 220 -2.19 -10.21 -11.89
C CYS A 220 -1.08 -9.61 -12.77
N LYS A 221 0.18 -10.01 -12.54
CA LYS A 221 1.33 -9.63 -13.34
C LYS A 221 1.17 -10.02 -14.81
N SER A 222 0.67 -11.23 -15.07
CA SER A 222 0.44 -11.72 -16.42
C SER A 222 -0.66 -10.93 -17.13
N LYS A 223 -1.77 -10.64 -16.43
CA LYS A 223 -2.91 -9.89 -16.97
C LYS A 223 -2.58 -8.42 -17.26
N TYR A 224 -1.80 -7.77 -16.40
CA TYR A 224 -1.54 -6.33 -16.44
C TYR A 224 -0.07 -5.97 -16.68
N LYS A 225 0.66 -6.82 -17.42
CA LYS A 225 2.12 -6.73 -17.58
C LYS A 225 2.64 -5.34 -17.93
N GLU A 226 2.08 -4.70 -18.94
CA GLU A 226 2.53 -3.38 -19.41
C GLU A 226 2.27 -2.29 -18.36
N ARG A 227 1.05 -2.26 -17.80
CA ARG A 227 0.67 -1.30 -16.75
C ARG A 227 1.48 -1.47 -15.47
N LEU A 228 1.85 -2.71 -15.14
CA LEU A 228 2.68 -2.99 -13.98
C LEU A 228 4.10 -2.46 -14.18
N ILE A 229 4.69 -2.66 -15.37
CA ILE A 229 6.01 -2.09 -15.71
C ILE A 229 5.97 -0.56 -15.67
N GLU A 230 4.92 0.07 -16.19
CA GLU A 230 4.72 1.52 -16.11
C GLU A 230 4.66 2.01 -14.65
N LEU A 231 3.88 1.34 -13.81
CA LEU A 231 3.75 1.65 -12.38
C LEU A 231 5.09 1.53 -11.66
N GLU A 232 5.81 0.43 -11.87
CA GLU A 232 7.13 0.20 -11.28
C GLU A 232 8.13 1.29 -11.67
N ASN A 233 8.16 1.65 -12.96
CA ASN A 233 9.04 2.71 -13.47
C ASN A 233 8.72 4.07 -12.83
N LYS A 234 7.43 4.44 -12.77
CA LYS A 234 7.00 5.71 -12.16
C LYS A 234 7.41 5.79 -10.69
N ILE A 235 7.11 4.76 -9.89
CA ILE A 235 7.45 4.75 -8.46
C ILE A 235 8.97 4.72 -8.24
N ASN A 236 9.72 3.95 -9.04
CA ASN A 236 11.19 3.93 -8.94
C ASN A 236 11.80 5.31 -9.24
N GLN A 237 11.32 6.02 -10.28
CA GLN A 237 11.77 7.37 -10.59
C GLN A 237 11.46 8.35 -9.45
N GLU A 238 10.25 8.29 -8.89
CA GLU A 238 9.87 9.10 -7.73
C GLU A 238 10.73 8.81 -6.50
N ASN A 239 11.03 7.54 -6.21
CA ASN A 239 11.91 7.14 -5.11
C ASN A 239 13.32 7.71 -5.27
N ILE A 240 13.91 7.61 -6.47
CA ILE A 240 15.23 8.20 -6.77
C ILE A 240 15.19 9.73 -6.56
N ALA A 241 14.11 10.39 -6.99
CA ALA A 241 13.97 11.83 -6.82
C ALA A 241 13.85 12.24 -5.33
N VAL A 242 13.17 11.43 -4.51
CA VAL A 242 13.07 11.64 -3.06
C VAL A 242 14.41 11.38 -2.38
N GLU A 243 15.11 10.29 -2.69
CA GLU A 243 16.43 9.97 -2.15
C GLU A 243 17.44 11.09 -2.45
N LYS A 244 17.45 11.61 -3.68
CA LYS A 244 18.31 12.75 -4.05
C LYS A 244 17.98 14.02 -3.24
N GLN A 245 16.71 14.27 -2.96
CA GLN A 245 16.30 15.41 -2.14
C GLN A 245 16.74 15.25 -0.69
N ILE A 246 16.59 14.04 -0.12
CA ILE A 246 17.07 13.72 1.24
C ILE A 246 18.59 13.94 1.32
N LEU A 247 19.34 13.40 0.36
CA LEU A 247 20.80 13.59 0.31
C LEU A 247 21.18 15.07 0.23
N ASN A 248 20.50 15.85 -0.60
CA ASN A 248 20.75 17.29 -0.71
C ASN A 248 20.44 18.03 0.60
N ALA A 249 19.37 17.66 1.29
CA ALA A 249 19.01 18.23 2.59
C ALA A 249 20.06 17.89 3.66
N GLU A 250 20.54 16.65 3.71
CA GLU A 250 21.61 16.22 4.63
C GLU A 250 22.93 16.96 4.36
N VAL A 251 23.29 17.17 3.08
CA VAL A 251 24.48 17.94 2.70
C VAL A 251 24.33 19.40 3.11
N ALA A 252 23.14 20.00 2.92
CA ALA A 252 22.87 21.37 3.34
C ALA A 252 22.95 21.52 4.88
N GLU A 253 22.42 20.55 5.63
CA GLU A 253 22.51 20.51 7.10
C GLU A 253 23.97 20.42 7.56
N ARG A 254 24.76 19.51 6.98
CA ARG A 254 26.20 19.41 7.30
C ARG A 254 26.96 20.69 6.96
N SER A 255 26.63 21.34 5.84
CA SER A 255 27.23 22.62 5.44
C SER A 255 26.86 23.76 6.40
N PHE A 256 25.63 23.78 6.90
CA PHE A 256 25.20 24.75 7.90
C PHE A 256 25.91 24.54 9.24
N LEU A 257 26.00 23.29 9.71
CA LEU A 257 26.70 22.93 10.95
C LEU A 257 28.20 23.27 10.87
N SER A 258 28.85 23.07 9.72
CA SER A 258 30.27 23.42 9.56
C SER A 258 30.49 24.93 9.63
N LYS A 259 29.62 25.73 9.02
CA LYS A 259 29.65 27.20 9.12
C LYS A 259 29.40 27.69 10.54
N LEU A 260 28.46 27.09 11.28
CA LEU A 260 28.24 27.43 12.70
C LEU A 260 29.49 27.17 13.55
N ARG A 261 30.20 26.06 13.30
CA ARG A 261 31.46 25.76 13.99
C ARG A 261 32.55 26.79 13.68
N GLU A 262 32.63 27.24 12.44
CA GLU A 262 33.58 28.28 12.02
C GLU A 262 33.24 29.63 12.67
N VAL A 263 31.96 30.00 12.70
CA VAL A 263 31.47 31.20 13.39
C VAL A 263 31.76 31.14 14.90
N GLY A 264 31.55 30.00 15.55
CA GLY A 264 31.91 29.81 16.96
C GLY A 264 33.40 29.99 17.26
N ARG A 265 34.27 29.65 16.31
CA ARG A 265 35.72 29.94 16.39
C ARG A 265 36.02 31.42 16.21
N ILE A 266 35.36 32.11 15.27
CA ILE A 266 35.53 33.55 15.02
C ILE A 266 35.10 34.38 16.24
N PHE A 267 33.99 34.01 16.89
CA PHE A 267 33.52 34.66 18.10
C PHE A 267 34.29 34.28 19.38
N GLY A 268 35.37 33.49 19.26
CA GLY A 268 36.25 33.19 20.38
C GLY A 268 35.56 32.49 21.54
N ILE A 269 34.54 31.65 21.29
CA ILE A 269 33.80 30.96 22.37
C ILE A 269 34.76 30.03 23.16
N ASP A 270 35.81 29.51 22.52
CA ASP A 270 36.90 28.77 23.18
C ASP A 270 37.77 29.67 24.09
N GLU A 271 37.91 30.95 23.78
CA GLU A 271 38.69 31.95 24.53
C GLU A 271 37.85 32.66 25.63
N LEU A 272 36.53 32.54 25.56
CA LEU A 272 35.63 33.08 26.57
C LEU A 272 35.47 32.18 27.80
N MET A 273 35.85 30.90 27.67
CA MET A 273 35.93 29.95 28.80
C MET A 273 37.12 30.24 29.73
N THR A 274 38.05 31.12 29.31
CA THR A 274 39.25 31.50 30.10
C THR A 274 39.17 32.91 30.70
N SER A 275 38.20 33.75 30.34
CA SER A 275 38.10 35.14 30.83
C SER A 275 36.91 35.36 31.78
N GLY A 276 37.24 35.45 33.08
CA GLY A 276 36.28 35.60 34.18
C GLY A 276 35.55 36.94 34.22
N SER A 277 34.39 37.03 33.56
CA SER A 277 33.37 38.05 33.86
C SER A 277 31.99 37.39 34.02
N THR A 278 31.39 37.56 35.19
CA THR A 278 30.16 36.84 35.63
C THR A 278 28.91 37.21 34.84
N THR A 279 28.91 38.37 34.16
CA THR A 279 27.79 38.88 33.35
C THR A 279 27.78 38.33 31.92
N SER A 280 28.95 37.95 31.38
CA SER A 280 29.07 37.41 30.01
C SER A 280 28.73 35.92 29.96
N ILE A 281 29.02 35.19 31.05
CA ILE A 281 28.77 33.74 31.20
C ILE A 281 27.27 33.44 31.25
N THR A 282 26.46 34.31 31.86
CA THR A 282 25.01 34.10 32.02
C THR A 282 24.24 34.26 30.72
N VAL A 283 24.56 35.27 29.90
CA VAL A 283 23.91 35.50 28.60
C VAL A 283 24.23 34.37 27.61
N ILE A 284 25.47 33.89 27.62
CA ILE A 284 25.90 32.81 26.72
C ILE A 284 25.38 31.46 27.20
N GLY A 285 25.32 31.23 28.52
CA GLY A 285 24.69 30.04 29.09
C GLY A 285 23.21 29.94 28.73
N LEU A 286 22.49 31.06 28.68
CA LEU A 286 21.10 31.10 28.22
C LEU A 286 20.99 30.81 26.72
N LEU A 287 21.86 31.41 25.88
CA LEU A 287 21.86 31.14 24.44
C LEU A 287 22.19 29.69 24.11
N VAL A 288 23.23 29.13 24.74
CA VAL A 288 23.63 27.72 24.57
C VAL A 288 22.58 26.78 25.14
N GLY A 289 21.98 27.13 26.29
CA GLY A 289 20.90 26.35 26.90
C GLY A 289 19.65 26.32 26.02
N ILE A 290 19.25 27.44 25.45
CA ILE A 290 18.14 27.51 24.49
C ILE A 290 18.47 26.72 23.22
N PHE A 291 19.70 26.81 22.72
CA PHE A 291 20.12 26.07 21.52
C PHE A 291 20.15 24.55 21.75
N LEU A 292 20.63 24.10 22.91
CA LEU A 292 20.61 22.70 23.32
C LEU A 292 19.17 22.20 23.54
N LEU A 293 18.30 23.02 24.13
CA LEU A 293 16.88 22.71 24.24
C LEU A 293 16.23 22.59 22.85
N LEU A 294 16.56 23.46 21.89
CA LEU A 294 16.08 23.34 20.51
C LEU A 294 16.61 22.08 19.81
N LEU A 295 17.85 21.67 20.06
CA LEU A 295 18.40 20.41 19.52
C LEU A 295 17.78 19.17 20.16
N ILE A 296 17.52 19.20 21.45
CA ILE A 296 16.79 18.17 22.18
C ILE A 296 15.35 18.12 21.63
N LEU A 297 14.66 19.25 21.52
CA LEU A 297 13.34 19.31 20.90
C LEU A 297 13.38 18.82 19.45
N TYR A 298 14.38 19.16 18.64
CA TYR A 298 14.53 18.62 17.27
C TYR A 298 14.67 17.09 17.25
N LYS A 299 15.39 16.51 18.22
CA LYS A 299 15.59 15.06 18.34
C LYS A 299 14.40 14.30 18.96
N PHE A 300 13.64 14.94 19.84
CA PHE A 300 12.53 14.34 20.60
C PHE A 300 11.14 14.68 20.03
N THR A 301 11.02 15.69 19.18
CA THR A 301 9.85 15.85 18.32
C THR A 301 10.09 14.96 17.10
N PRO A 302 9.20 14.05 16.70
CA PRO A 302 9.45 13.06 15.63
C PRO A 302 9.38 13.72 14.24
N PHE A 303 9.91 14.93 14.11
CA PHE A 303 9.81 15.78 12.95
C PHE A 303 10.71 15.33 11.80
N GLY A 304 11.72 14.47 11.97
CA GLY A 304 12.48 13.93 10.83
C GLY A 304 11.58 13.17 9.85
N SER A 305 11.00 12.05 10.31
CA SER A 305 10.06 11.26 9.51
C SER A 305 8.72 11.97 9.29
N PHE A 306 8.26 12.80 10.24
CA PHE A 306 7.00 13.55 10.11
C PHE A 306 7.11 14.77 9.18
N LEU A 307 8.26 15.45 9.10
CA LEU A 307 8.51 16.50 8.10
C LEU A 307 8.70 15.87 6.73
N ILE A 308 9.39 14.72 6.61
CA ILE A 308 9.47 14.02 5.33
C ILE A 308 8.07 13.58 4.88
N SER A 309 7.24 13.02 5.76
CA SER A 309 5.86 12.66 5.41
C SER A 309 4.98 13.88 5.13
N ARG A 310 5.15 15.00 5.85
CA ARG A 310 4.45 16.28 5.57
C ARG A 310 4.92 16.95 4.30
N ILE A 311 6.21 17.00 4.00
CA ILE A 311 6.77 17.56 2.76
C ILE A 311 6.35 16.68 1.58
N ARG A 312 6.34 15.36 1.75
CA ARG A 312 5.78 14.41 0.78
C ARG A 312 4.28 14.65 0.58
N LYS A 313 3.48 14.83 1.65
CA LYS A 313 2.05 15.22 1.55
C LYS A 313 1.85 16.60 0.92
N MET A 314 2.69 17.58 1.22
CA MET A 314 2.59 18.95 0.70
C MET A 314 2.95 19.02 -0.79
N LYS A 315 3.95 18.24 -1.23
CA LYS A 315 4.27 18.06 -2.66
C LYS A 315 3.18 17.27 -3.41
N ARG A 316 2.56 16.27 -2.76
CA ARG A 316 1.38 15.55 -3.29
C ARG A 316 0.17 16.48 -3.48
N MET A 317 -0.01 17.52 -2.66
CA MET A 317 -1.07 18.52 -2.85
C MET A 317 -0.72 19.56 -3.92
N LEU A 318 0.56 19.94 -4.06
CA LEU A 318 1.01 20.91 -5.07
C LEU A 318 0.95 20.32 -6.50
N ASN A 319 1.28 19.04 -6.66
CA ASN A 319 1.21 18.36 -7.96
C ASN A 319 -0.23 17.99 -8.39
N LYS A 320 -1.23 18.13 -7.51
CA LYS A 320 -2.65 17.89 -7.87
C LYS A 320 -3.24 19.01 -8.74
N GLU A 321 -2.61 20.18 -8.81
CA GLU A 321 -3.05 21.29 -9.67
C GLU A 321 -2.42 21.28 -11.07
N ASP A 322 -1.34 20.52 -11.29
CA ASP A 322 -0.56 20.51 -12.55
C ASP A 322 -0.71 19.22 -13.39
N GLU A 323 -1.50 18.23 -12.97
CA GLU A 323 -1.84 17.09 -13.84
C GLU A 323 -3.00 17.48 -14.76
N GLU A 324 -2.67 18.06 -15.92
CA GLU A 324 -3.53 18.02 -17.11
C GLU A 324 -3.97 16.57 -17.37
N PRO A 325 -5.22 16.32 -17.81
CA PRO A 325 -5.70 14.97 -18.06
C PRO A 325 -4.82 14.32 -19.13
N ASP A 326 -4.16 13.21 -18.80
CA ASP A 326 -3.33 12.37 -19.67
C ASP A 326 -3.98 12.25 -21.07
N GLU A 327 -3.59 13.12 -21.99
CA GLU A 327 -3.99 13.02 -23.40
C GLU A 327 -3.29 11.82 -24.02
N LEU A 328 -4.13 10.94 -24.56
CA LEU A 328 -3.83 9.97 -25.61
C LEU A 328 -2.73 10.47 -26.57
N PHE A 329 -1.55 9.86 -26.54
CA PHE A 329 -0.60 9.99 -27.65
C PHE A 329 -0.12 8.62 -28.14
N LEU A 330 -0.97 8.02 -28.97
CA LEU A 330 -0.52 7.18 -30.07
C LEU A 330 -0.04 8.10 -31.19
N TYR A 331 1.27 8.23 -31.39
CA TYR A 331 1.82 8.28 -32.74
C TYR A 331 3.31 7.91 -32.73
N THR A 332 3.60 6.74 -33.26
CA THR A 332 4.93 6.34 -33.70
C THR A 332 5.35 7.22 -34.88
N CYS A 333 6.48 7.92 -34.77
CA CYS A 333 7.24 8.34 -35.93
C CYS A 333 8.61 7.66 -35.89
N GLU A 334 8.67 6.66 -36.77
CA GLU A 334 9.83 5.99 -37.33
C GLU A 334 11.03 6.93 -37.49
N SER A 335 12.18 6.53 -36.94
CA SER A 335 13.43 7.26 -37.07
C SER A 335 14.03 7.01 -38.45
N GLU A 336 13.83 7.94 -39.39
CA GLU A 336 14.75 8.09 -40.50
C GLU A 336 15.86 9.07 -40.11
N SER A 337 17.04 8.50 -39.89
CA SER A 337 18.31 9.22 -39.85
C SER A 337 18.48 10.08 -41.10
N ASN A 338 18.83 11.37 -40.96
CA ASN A 338 19.77 12.03 -41.87
C ASN A 338 20.26 13.39 -41.33
N ASN A 339 21.58 13.44 -41.15
CA ASN A 339 22.51 14.58 -41.25
C ASN A 339 22.06 15.98 -40.79
N MET A 340 22.70 16.40 -39.70
CA MET A 340 22.70 17.73 -39.13
C MET A 340 23.55 18.68 -39.99
N ASP A 341 22.94 19.65 -40.66
CA ASP A 341 23.62 20.85 -41.15
C ASP A 341 22.98 22.12 -40.57
N ARG A 342 23.86 23.02 -40.12
CA ARG A 342 23.56 24.21 -39.32
C ARG A 342 22.99 25.32 -40.21
N SER A 343 21.79 25.81 -39.90
CA SER A 343 21.38 27.17 -40.28
C SER A 343 20.47 27.80 -39.20
N PRO A 344 20.77 29.02 -38.71
CA PRO A 344 19.94 29.69 -37.71
C PRO A 344 18.76 30.41 -38.38
N TYR A 345 17.54 29.93 -38.16
CA TYR A 345 16.32 30.59 -38.61
C TYR A 345 16.00 31.83 -37.75
N ARG A 346 15.89 33.00 -38.39
CA ARG A 346 15.34 34.24 -37.82
C ARG A 346 13.83 34.27 -38.06
N MET A 347 13.04 34.41 -36.99
CA MET A 347 11.61 34.69 -37.08
C MET A 347 11.36 36.18 -36.78
N SER A 348 10.74 36.91 -37.70
CA SER A 348 10.26 38.27 -37.50
C SER A 348 8.81 38.26 -37.02
N TYR A 349 8.52 39.00 -35.95
CA TYR A 349 7.17 39.25 -35.46
C TYR A 349 6.46 40.29 -36.31
N GLN A 350 5.24 40.01 -36.75
CA GLN A 350 4.35 40.98 -37.35
C GLN A 350 3.15 41.16 -36.42
N SER A 351 3.06 42.33 -35.81
CA SER A 351 1.92 42.76 -34.99
C SER A 351 0.93 43.46 -35.93
N GLU A 352 -0.24 42.87 -36.12
CA GLU A 352 -1.38 43.55 -36.75
C GLU A 352 -2.04 44.46 -35.71
N GLY A 353 -2.06 45.76 -36.03
CA GLY A 353 -2.83 46.78 -35.33
C GLY A 353 -4.19 46.96 -35.98
N TYR A 354 -5.22 46.99 -35.15
CA TYR A 354 -6.59 47.37 -35.50
C TYR A 354 -6.65 48.78 -36.10
N PHE A 355 -7.43 48.95 -37.17
CA PHE A 355 -8.42 50.02 -37.34
C PHE A 355 -9.54 49.57 -38.28
#